data_AF-A0A7Y2G2H3-F1
#
_entry.id   AF-A0A7Y2G2H3-F1
#
_cell.length_a   1.000
_cell.length_b   1.000
_cell.length_c   1.000
_cell.angle_alpha   90.00
_cell.angle_beta   90.00
_cell.angle_gamma   90.00
#
_symmetry.space_group_name_H-M   'P 1'
#
loop_
_entity.id
_entity.type
_entity.pdbx_description
1 polymer ?
#
loop_
_entity_poly.entity_id
_entity_poly.type
_entity_poly.pdbx_seq_one_letter_code
_entity_poly.pdbx_strand_id
1 'polypeptide(L)'
;MAISAYSSRLVSSLLVSAATVSGTPAGALGQWSPFEKLTAEDTDRLGGAVVMHDDTLLTIGSALPSQNAYLFRVSTGALLHRMIVDLEFGGVDEEIRSVDLDGNYAVLGSLVDVEDGPSGNVYIYDVNTGREIRRIGYDDVEGILPENSFGFPVSSVNGLLAVGARQEMLCTGAVYLFNLRSGRSLRKLVAHDGRVGDQFGAALAVGAGVLLVGARGADGDSGAAYVFDVGTGTQLCRLAPDDPSAGSRFGNAVAVSGHIGLIGAPFADVIGPDAGAAYVFDLRTGEQLRTLTGGIADGDSGFGGSVHLSGSVAAVTSSDNLYLIDIVTGDRLRQYSQVGETMTTNFRVSIDRNRLAVGAPAEDEARGAVFVVERTCFDLTGEGDVGIPDLLQVLSAWGTCKLCPEDLTRDGVVDFQDLLGLLSWWGPCPRPGACCLPDGTCAIATATGGLDCVEQGGLYQGDDTACATIACPDPGACCLPDGSCVTASAIGLDCVLSGGQYAGDDTACEQVTCAPAGACCFDDGSCSPRFEDDCQLEGGVFAGDDIPCNTARCVQPGACCFADGTCLLSGEIGGSGCQANGGVYAGDDTTCATGTCPQPGACCLPTGACVIAAKGLESCESMGG
;
A
#
# COMPACT_ATOMS: atom_id res chain seq x y z
N MET A 1 -53.04 43.97 16.44
CA MET A 1 -53.10 45.15 17.32
C MET A 1 -53.19 44.67 18.76
N ALA A 2 -52.31 45.19 19.63
CA ALA A 2 -52.19 45.03 21.10
C ALA A 2 -51.83 43.62 21.65
N ILE A 3 -50.57 43.38 22.07
CA ILE A 3 -49.95 43.58 23.41
C ILE A 3 -50.18 42.37 24.36
N SER A 4 -49.10 41.70 24.79
CA SER A 4 -48.68 41.58 26.21
C SER A 4 -47.73 40.40 26.45
N ALA A 5 -46.69 40.69 27.24
CA ALA A 5 -45.68 39.78 27.80
C ALA A 5 -46.26 38.80 28.85
N TYR A 6 -45.50 37.75 29.21
CA TYR A 6 -45.20 37.39 30.60
C TYR A 6 -44.07 36.33 30.70
N SER A 7 -43.32 36.40 31.80
CA SER A 7 -42.08 35.70 32.09
C SER A 7 -42.26 34.36 32.83
N SER A 8 -41.17 33.58 32.81
CA SER A 8 -40.54 32.86 33.93
C SER A 8 -41.08 31.51 34.45
N ARG A 9 -40.14 30.55 34.50
CA ARG A 9 -39.74 29.63 35.59
C ARG A 9 -40.13 28.13 35.55
N LEU A 10 -39.06 27.33 35.70
CA LEU A 10 -38.86 26.10 36.49
C LEU A 10 -38.99 24.70 35.82
N VAL A 11 -37.81 24.11 35.56
CA VAL A 11 -37.30 22.78 35.95
C VAL A 11 -38.27 21.59 35.89
N SER A 12 -37.96 20.62 35.00
CA SER A 12 -37.91 19.19 35.34
C SER A 12 -37.15 18.40 34.27
N SER A 13 -36.17 17.63 34.75
CA SER A 13 -35.47 16.56 34.07
C SER A 13 -36.42 15.47 33.60
N LEU A 14 -36.43 15.11 32.31
CA LEU A 14 -36.93 13.82 31.81
C LEU A 14 -36.52 13.62 30.34
N LEU A 15 -35.66 12.62 30.12
CA LEU A 15 -35.51 11.77 28.92
C LEU A 15 -35.75 12.47 27.56
N VAL A 16 -34.67 12.83 26.86
CA VAL A 16 -34.75 13.04 25.40
C VAL A 16 -34.93 11.66 24.76
N SER A 17 -36.17 11.39 24.40
CA SER A 17 -36.57 10.33 23.50
C SER A 17 -35.71 10.38 22.24
N ALA A 18 -35.13 9.24 21.86
CA ALA A 18 -34.75 8.99 20.48
C ALA A 18 -35.97 9.30 19.61
N ALA A 19 -35.89 10.35 18.83
CA ALA A 19 -36.88 10.63 17.81
C ALA A 19 -36.57 9.67 16.66
N THR A 20 -37.31 8.57 16.58
CA THR A 20 -37.41 7.78 15.36
C THR A 20 -38.05 8.66 14.29
N VAL A 21 -37.21 9.29 13.46
CA VAL A 21 -37.64 9.86 12.19
C VAL A 21 -37.86 8.67 11.25
N SER A 22 -39.11 8.23 11.18
CA SER A 22 -39.60 7.32 10.16
C SER A 22 -39.65 8.07 8.82
N GLY A 23 -38.80 7.68 7.85
CA GLY A 23 -38.99 8.11 6.47
C GLY A 23 -37.75 8.17 5.57
N THR A 24 -36.89 7.15 5.54
CA THR A 24 -35.96 6.94 4.42
C THR A 24 -35.89 5.44 4.09
N PRO A 25 -35.96 5.08 2.80
CA PRO A 25 -35.32 3.85 2.35
C PRO A 25 -34.10 4.19 1.48
N ALA A 26 -32.95 3.78 1.99
CA ALA A 26 -31.73 3.51 1.25
C ALA A 26 -31.94 2.34 0.23
N GLY A 27 -30.99 2.13 -0.68
CA GLY A 27 -30.79 0.83 -1.38
C GLY A 27 -30.21 0.96 -2.79
N ALA A 28 -28.94 0.55 -3.01
CA ALA A 28 -27.98 0.93 -4.09
C ALA A 28 -27.32 -0.20 -4.92
N LEU A 29 -26.49 0.24 -5.91
CA LEU A 29 -25.59 -0.53 -6.81
C LEU A 29 -24.21 -0.21 -6.26
N GLY A 30 -23.59 -1.22 -5.67
CA GLY A 30 -22.34 -1.27 -4.95
C GLY A 30 -22.59 -0.40 -3.77
N GLN A 31 -23.24 -0.92 -2.74
CA GLN A 31 -23.96 -0.12 -1.75
C GLN A 31 -23.00 0.76 -0.95
N TRP A 32 -22.57 1.85 -1.55
CA TRP A 32 -22.14 3.05 -0.89
C TRP A 32 -23.17 3.36 0.19
N SER A 33 -22.79 3.16 1.46
CA SER A 33 -23.65 3.36 2.63
C SER A 33 -24.34 4.72 2.55
N PRO A 34 -25.54 4.91 3.16
CA PRO A 34 -26.09 6.25 3.33
C PRO A 34 -25.02 7.14 3.94
N PHE A 35 -24.88 8.37 3.42
CA PHE A 35 -23.93 9.35 3.93
C PHE A 35 -24.06 9.44 5.46
N GLU A 36 -23.06 8.91 6.18
CA GLU A 36 -23.02 9.04 7.63
C GLU A 36 -22.44 10.40 7.94
N LYS A 37 -23.29 11.30 8.44
CA LYS A 37 -22.89 12.66 8.81
C LYS A 37 -22.08 12.58 10.10
N LEU A 38 -20.79 12.84 10.00
CA LEU A 38 -19.95 13.03 11.17
C LEU A 38 -20.31 14.39 11.77
N THR A 39 -20.89 14.36 12.97
CA THR A 39 -21.11 15.55 13.79
C THR A 39 -20.28 15.38 15.06
N ALA A 40 -19.54 16.41 15.46
CA ALA A 40 -18.95 16.46 16.79
C ALA A 40 -19.76 17.41 17.67
N GLU A 41 -19.92 17.06 18.95
CA GLU A 41 -20.55 17.95 19.93
C GLU A 41 -19.77 19.28 19.96
N ASP A 42 -20.49 20.40 19.84
CA ASP A 42 -19.96 21.77 19.74
C ASP A 42 -19.17 22.13 18.45
N THR A 43 -19.27 21.35 17.35
CA THR A 43 -18.58 21.67 16.08
C THR A 43 -19.56 22.08 14.98
N ASP A 44 -19.92 23.36 14.98
CA ASP A 44 -20.81 23.93 13.97
C ASP A 44 -20.13 24.16 12.62
N ARG A 45 -18.88 23.68 12.40
CA ARG A 45 -18.01 24.06 11.29
C ARG A 45 -17.10 22.91 10.84
N LEU A 46 -17.43 22.14 9.79
CA LEU A 46 -16.63 21.01 9.25
C LEU A 46 -16.59 20.93 7.71
N GLY A 47 -15.55 20.32 7.14
CA GLY A 47 -15.48 19.95 5.72
C GLY A 47 -14.71 20.92 4.81
N GLY A 48 -13.93 21.85 5.38
CA GLY A 48 -13.12 22.80 4.60
C GLY A 48 -11.97 22.15 3.81
N ALA A 49 -11.47 21.03 4.33
CA ALA A 49 -10.60 20.06 3.67
C ALA A 49 -10.83 18.70 4.36
N VAL A 50 -10.66 17.61 3.63
CA VAL A 50 -10.83 16.26 4.15
C VAL A 50 -9.76 15.37 3.54
N VAL A 51 -9.17 14.52 4.37
CA VAL A 51 -8.28 13.44 3.95
C VAL A 51 -8.61 12.21 4.79
N MET A 52 -8.54 11.05 4.17
CA MET A 52 -8.83 9.77 4.79
C MET A 52 -7.80 8.75 4.34
N HIS A 53 -7.31 7.99 5.32
CA HIS A 53 -6.42 6.88 5.10
C HIS A 53 -6.81 5.77 6.09
N ASP A 54 -7.05 4.57 5.59
CA ASP A 54 -7.53 3.43 6.36
C ASP A 54 -8.84 3.73 7.12
N ASP A 55 -8.77 3.68 8.46
CA ASP A 55 -9.88 3.94 9.38
C ASP A 55 -9.81 5.32 10.04
N THR A 56 -8.91 6.18 9.56
CA THR A 56 -8.68 7.51 10.11
C THR A 56 -9.10 8.57 9.10
N LEU A 57 -9.92 9.51 9.57
CA LEU A 57 -10.34 10.67 8.80
C LEU A 57 -9.90 11.95 9.51
N LEU A 58 -9.25 12.82 8.76
CA LEU A 58 -8.84 14.15 9.20
C LEU A 58 -9.61 15.21 8.41
N THR A 59 -10.21 16.15 9.12
CA THR A 59 -10.96 17.25 8.52
C THR A 59 -10.74 18.54 9.28
N ILE A 60 -10.98 19.67 8.62
CA ILE A 60 -10.91 21.01 9.21
C ILE A 60 -12.25 21.72 9.10
N GLY A 61 -12.40 22.79 9.87
CA GLY A 61 -13.64 23.56 9.82
C GLY A 61 -13.93 24.21 8.47
N SER A 62 -15.22 24.31 8.16
CA SER A 62 -15.77 24.88 6.91
C SER A 62 -15.69 26.39 6.81
N ALA A 63 -15.80 27.11 7.93
CA ALA A 63 -15.79 28.56 7.91
C ALA A 63 -14.42 29.11 8.31
N LEU A 64 -13.95 30.04 7.49
CA LEU A 64 -12.70 30.74 7.69
C LEU A 64 -12.93 31.98 8.57
N PRO A 65 -12.04 32.28 9.53
CA PRO A 65 -10.85 31.48 9.92
C PRO A 65 -11.22 30.24 10.75
N SER A 66 -10.65 29.07 10.43
CA SER A 66 -10.74 27.86 11.27
C SER A 66 -9.36 27.45 11.79
N GLN A 67 -9.27 27.36 13.12
CA GLN A 67 -8.06 26.95 13.86
C GLN A 67 -8.16 25.50 14.36
N ASN A 68 -9.28 24.83 14.05
CA ASN A 68 -9.56 23.49 14.54
C ASN A 68 -9.46 22.46 13.41
N ALA A 69 -8.72 21.41 13.68
CA ALA A 69 -8.75 20.15 12.94
C ALA A 69 -9.32 19.04 13.83
N TYR A 70 -10.01 18.10 13.20
CA TYR A 70 -10.73 17.04 13.87
C TYR A 70 -10.32 15.71 13.26
N LEU A 71 -9.95 14.78 14.14
CA LEU A 71 -9.57 13.44 13.78
C LEU A 71 -10.68 12.48 14.21
N PHE A 72 -11.21 11.71 13.28
CA PHE A 72 -12.27 10.74 13.51
C PHE A 72 -11.78 9.33 13.20
N ARG A 73 -12.32 8.37 13.96
CA ARG A 73 -12.34 6.97 13.56
C ARG A 73 -13.54 6.74 12.66
N VAL A 74 -13.29 6.30 11.43
CA VAL A 74 -14.32 6.14 10.40
C VAL A 74 -15.31 5.03 10.80
N SER A 75 -14.82 3.86 11.18
CA SER A 75 -15.65 2.68 11.52
C SER A 75 -16.66 2.91 12.65
N THR A 76 -16.40 3.86 13.54
CA THR A 76 -17.28 4.13 14.70
C THR A 76 -17.88 5.53 14.70
N GLY A 77 -17.52 6.37 13.73
CA GLY A 77 -17.84 7.81 13.72
C GLY A 77 -17.30 8.58 14.93
N ALA A 78 -16.37 7.99 15.71
CA ALA A 78 -15.95 8.56 16.98
C ALA A 78 -14.92 9.66 16.76
N LEU A 79 -15.13 10.83 17.36
CA LEU A 79 -14.10 11.86 17.46
C LEU A 79 -12.96 11.33 18.34
N LEU A 80 -11.78 11.17 17.76
CA LEU A 80 -10.57 10.74 18.46
C LEU A 80 -9.92 11.93 19.14
N HIS A 81 -9.64 12.99 18.35
CA HIS A 81 -8.90 14.16 18.82
C HIS A 81 -9.42 15.44 18.16
N ARG A 82 -9.38 16.52 18.94
CA ARG A 82 -9.50 17.89 18.42
C ARG A 82 -8.14 18.56 18.53
N MET A 83 -7.55 18.86 17.39
CA MET A 83 -6.27 19.55 17.26
C MET A 83 -6.54 21.03 17.07
N ILE A 84 -5.86 21.87 17.86
CA ILE A 84 -6.01 23.31 17.82
C ILE A 84 -4.63 23.88 17.54
N VAL A 85 -4.57 24.77 16.55
CA VAL A 85 -3.37 25.54 16.25
C VAL A 85 -3.39 26.77 17.15
N ASP A 86 -2.53 26.78 18.17
CA ASP A 86 -2.60 27.75 19.28
C ASP A 86 -1.93 29.10 18.97
N LEU A 87 -2.52 30.18 19.51
CA LEU A 87 -2.23 31.59 19.23
C LEU A 87 -1.17 32.20 20.17
N GLU A 88 -0.25 31.41 20.75
CA GLU A 88 0.66 31.88 21.80
C GLU A 88 1.55 33.09 21.38
N PHE A 89 1.58 33.45 20.09
CA PHE A 89 2.27 34.65 19.58
C PHE A 89 1.42 35.56 18.67
N GLY A 90 0.23 35.97 19.12
CA GLY A 90 -0.28 37.32 18.82
C GLY A 90 -0.69 37.67 17.38
N GLY A 91 -1.21 36.73 16.59
CA GLY A 91 -1.95 37.01 15.36
C GLY A 91 -3.43 36.63 15.50
N VAL A 92 -4.35 37.40 14.93
CA VAL A 92 -5.81 37.12 14.97
C VAL A 92 -6.31 36.35 13.74
N ASP A 93 -5.44 36.02 12.79
CA ASP A 93 -5.81 35.60 11.43
C ASP A 93 -5.07 34.33 10.93
N GLU A 94 -4.71 33.39 11.83
CA GLU A 94 -4.16 32.09 11.41
C GLU A 94 -5.28 31.09 11.06
N GLU A 95 -5.16 30.46 9.89
CA GLU A 95 -6.20 29.60 9.30
C GLU A 95 -5.63 28.29 8.78
N ILE A 96 -6.15 27.14 9.22
CA ILE A 96 -5.83 25.86 8.57
C ILE A 96 -6.49 25.83 7.19
N ARG A 97 -5.72 25.48 6.15
CA ARG A 97 -6.19 25.44 4.75
C ARG A 97 -5.93 24.12 4.05
N SER A 98 -4.98 23.32 4.53
CA SER A 98 -4.68 22.01 3.97
C SER A 98 -4.37 21.01 5.07
N VAL A 99 -4.67 19.74 4.79
CA VAL A 99 -4.45 18.63 5.70
C VAL A 99 -3.93 17.44 4.94
N ASP A 100 -3.17 16.60 5.63
CA ASP A 100 -2.75 15.30 5.12
C ASP A 100 -2.49 14.28 6.25
N LEU A 101 -2.47 12.99 5.92
CA LEU A 101 -2.20 11.88 6.83
C LEU A 101 -1.06 11.00 6.30
N ASP A 102 -0.09 10.69 7.16
CA ASP A 102 1.01 9.76 6.87
C ASP A 102 1.28 8.86 8.08
N GLY A 103 0.67 7.67 8.06
CA GLY A 103 0.72 6.72 9.16
C GLY A 103 0.21 7.32 10.48
N ASN A 104 1.10 7.43 11.46
CA ASN A 104 0.78 7.98 12.79
C ASN A 104 0.86 9.51 12.87
N TYR A 105 1.04 10.21 11.74
CA TYR A 105 1.17 11.66 11.70
C TYR A 105 -0.01 12.32 10.98
N ALA A 106 -0.57 13.35 11.62
CA ALA A 106 -1.50 14.28 10.99
C ALA A 106 -0.75 15.58 10.69
N VAL A 107 -0.85 16.05 9.44
CA VAL A 107 -0.16 17.25 8.97
C VAL A 107 -1.20 18.33 8.68
N LEU A 108 -1.04 19.50 9.29
CA LEU A 108 -1.93 20.66 9.09
C LEU A 108 -1.11 21.81 8.51
N GLY A 109 -1.50 22.28 7.34
CA GLY A 109 -0.94 23.48 6.73
C GLY A 109 -1.85 24.68 6.99
N SER A 110 -1.30 25.74 7.59
CA SER A 110 -2.01 26.97 7.90
C SER A 110 -1.47 28.16 7.12
N LEU A 111 -2.32 29.16 6.92
CA LEU A 111 -1.93 30.49 6.45
C LEU A 111 -1.98 31.48 7.60
N VAL A 112 -1.05 32.42 7.59
CA VAL A 112 -0.97 33.55 8.51
C VAL A 112 -0.85 34.82 7.69
N ASP A 113 -1.73 35.78 7.94
CA ASP A 113 -1.61 37.11 7.37
C ASP A 113 -0.47 37.86 8.09
N VAL A 114 0.59 38.19 7.34
CA VAL A 114 1.65 39.11 7.81
C VAL A 114 1.48 40.46 7.10
N GLU A 115 2.13 41.52 7.61
CA GLU A 115 1.96 42.91 7.12
C GLU A 115 2.10 43.03 5.59
N ASP A 116 2.96 42.22 4.99
CA ASP A 116 3.28 42.23 3.57
C ASP A 116 2.37 41.28 2.75
N GLY A 117 1.69 40.31 3.37
CA GLY A 117 0.75 39.37 2.72
C GLY A 117 0.77 37.98 3.35
N PRO A 118 0.04 36.97 2.81
CA PRO A 118 -0.12 35.70 3.50
C PRO A 118 1.15 34.84 3.42
N SER A 119 1.66 34.44 4.59
CA SER A 119 2.65 33.36 4.75
C SER A 119 1.96 32.19 5.44
N GLY A 120 2.71 31.28 6.06
CA GLY A 120 2.05 30.21 6.81
C GLY A 120 2.99 29.25 7.52
N ASN A 121 2.39 28.26 8.14
CA ASN A 121 3.05 27.26 8.97
C ASN A 121 2.57 25.85 8.59
N VAL A 122 3.34 24.85 9.01
CA VAL A 122 2.93 23.45 8.98
C VAL A 122 3.08 22.87 10.38
N TYR A 123 2.01 22.26 10.88
CA TYR A 123 1.95 21.59 12.18
C TYR A 123 1.86 20.09 11.97
N ILE A 124 2.59 19.34 12.78
CA ILE A 124 2.66 17.89 12.74
C ILE A 124 2.18 17.38 14.08
N TYR A 125 1.11 16.58 14.08
CA TYR A 125 0.49 16.00 15.26
C TYR A 125 0.64 14.48 15.25
N ASP A 126 0.71 13.90 16.44
CA ASP A 126 0.61 12.47 16.63
C ASP A 126 -0.87 12.05 16.62
N VAL A 127 -1.23 11.17 15.69
CA VAL A 127 -2.62 10.69 15.46
C VAL A 127 -3.18 9.95 16.69
N ASN A 128 -2.33 9.27 17.46
CA ASN A 128 -2.78 8.45 18.59
C ASN A 128 -3.05 9.30 19.85
N THR A 129 -2.25 10.34 20.06
CA THR A 129 -2.31 11.17 21.27
C THR A 129 -2.94 12.54 21.04
N GLY A 130 -3.11 12.98 19.79
CA GLY A 130 -3.62 14.30 19.43
C GLY A 130 -2.67 15.45 19.80
N ARG A 131 -1.41 15.15 20.13
CA ARG A 131 -0.43 16.15 20.58
C ARG A 131 0.36 16.68 19.41
N GLU A 132 0.60 17.99 19.40
CA GLU A 132 1.55 18.60 18.48
C GLU A 132 2.95 18.06 18.78
N ILE A 133 3.60 17.54 17.75
CA ILE A 133 5.00 17.09 17.78
C ILE A 133 5.91 18.26 17.37
N ARG A 134 5.50 19.03 16.37
CA ARG A 134 6.33 20.06 15.75
C ARG A 134 5.52 21.07 14.94
N ARG A 135 6.00 22.33 14.94
CA ARG A 135 5.70 23.36 13.95
C ARG A 135 6.92 23.60 13.04
N ILE A 136 6.66 23.83 11.75
CA ILE A 136 7.61 24.34 10.76
C ILE A 136 6.98 25.61 10.20
N GLY A 137 7.49 26.77 10.60
CA GLY A 137 7.08 28.05 10.04
C GLY A 137 7.85 28.41 8.79
N TYR A 138 7.30 29.32 7.98
CA TYR A 138 8.06 29.90 6.88
C TYR A 138 9.38 30.54 7.39
N ASP A 139 9.38 31.11 8.59
CA ASP A 139 10.54 31.72 9.23
C ASP A 139 11.63 30.72 9.64
N ASP A 140 11.32 29.42 9.68
CA ASP A 140 12.30 28.34 9.91
C ASP A 140 13.05 27.96 8.61
N VAL A 141 12.63 28.47 7.46
CA VAL A 141 13.21 28.14 6.14
C VAL A 141 14.20 29.23 5.71
N GLU A 142 15.47 28.83 5.59
CA GLU A 142 16.53 29.77 5.21
C GLU A 142 16.28 30.37 3.82
N GLY A 143 16.23 31.70 3.76
CA GLY A 143 16.14 32.46 2.51
C GLY A 143 14.76 32.54 1.87
N ILE A 144 13.70 32.11 2.55
CA ILE A 144 12.33 32.39 2.12
C ILE A 144 11.93 33.83 2.51
N LEU A 145 11.20 34.51 1.63
CA LEU A 145 10.60 35.81 1.92
C LEU A 145 9.13 35.62 2.33
N PRO A 146 8.52 36.54 3.11
CA PRO A 146 7.08 36.53 3.36
C PRO A 146 6.27 36.64 2.04
N GLU A 147 4.94 36.53 2.13
CA GLU A 147 4.00 36.49 0.97
C GLU A 147 4.12 35.21 0.11
N ASN A 148 4.45 34.10 0.76
CA ASN A 148 4.76 32.85 0.07
C ASN A 148 3.60 31.84 0.07
N SER A 149 2.56 32.04 0.90
CA SER A 149 1.53 31.03 1.20
C SER A 149 2.11 29.66 1.58
N PHE A 150 3.24 29.64 2.29
CA PHE A 150 3.87 28.41 2.80
C PHE A 150 2.88 27.62 3.64
N GLY A 151 2.85 26.30 3.49
CA GLY A 151 1.86 25.47 4.18
C GLY A 151 0.54 25.35 3.43
N PHE A 152 0.39 25.96 2.24
CA PHE A 152 -0.80 25.78 1.41
C PHE A 152 -0.46 25.44 -0.05
N PRO A 153 -0.45 24.15 -0.45
CA PRO A 153 -0.91 22.95 0.29
C PRO A 153 0.23 22.13 0.94
N VAL A 154 -0.13 21.06 1.64
CA VAL A 154 0.77 20.01 2.15
C VAL A 154 0.43 18.65 1.53
N SER A 155 1.42 17.76 1.40
CA SER A 155 1.25 16.35 1.03
C SER A 155 2.44 15.53 1.55
N SER A 156 2.22 14.31 2.01
CA SER A 156 3.16 13.49 2.76
C SER A 156 2.99 12.01 2.47
N VAL A 157 4.10 11.28 2.50
CA VAL A 157 4.12 9.82 2.35
C VAL A 157 5.42 9.27 2.90
N ASN A 158 5.34 8.17 3.66
CA ASN A 158 6.51 7.42 4.13
C ASN A 158 7.57 8.29 4.83
N GLY A 159 7.14 9.29 5.60
CA GLY A 159 8.00 10.21 6.33
C GLY A 159 8.62 11.33 5.50
N LEU A 160 8.24 11.49 4.24
CA LEU A 160 8.52 12.68 3.42
C LEU A 160 7.34 13.64 3.51
N LEU A 161 7.62 14.93 3.70
CA LEU A 161 6.63 15.99 3.69
C LEU A 161 6.95 16.99 2.58
N ALA A 162 6.02 17.23 1.66
CA ALA A 162 6.06 18.28 0.66
C ALA A 162 5.15 19.43 1.08
N VAL A 163 5.67 20.65 0.99
CA VAL A 163 4.98 21.89 1.41
C VAL A 163 5.03 22.91 0.27
N GLY A 164 3.87 23.35 -0.18
CA GLY A 164 3.75 24.35 -1.23
C GLY A 164 3.91 25.77 -0.71
N ALA A 165 4.49 26.61 -1.55
CA ALA A 165 4.65 28.05 -1.34
C ALA A 165 4.34 28.78 -2.66
N ARG A 166 3.08 28.66 -3.10
CA ARG A 166 2.66 29.05 -4.46
C ARG A 166 2.79 30.53 -4.78
N GLN A 167 2.89 31.40 -3.77
CA GLN A 167 3.01 32.84 -3.97
C GLN A 167 4.46 33.34 -3.95
N GLU A 168 5.42 32.45 -3.72
CA GLU A 168 6.82 32.80 -3.64
C GLU A 168 7.36 33.43 -4.95
N MET A 169 8.20 34.47 -4.79
CA MET A 169 8.85 35.21 -5.88
C MET A 169 7.84 35.68 -6.95
N LEU A 170 6.92 36.56 -6.56
CA LEU A 170 5.86 37.11 -7.43
C LEU A 170 4.97 36.00 -8.02
N CYS A 171 4.56 35.04 -7.19
CA CYS A 171 3.74 33.90 -7.60
C CYS A 171 4.38 33.04 -8.70
N THR A 172 5.71 33.00 -8.81
CA THR A 172 6.38 31.94 -9.58
C THR A 172 6.14 30.59 -8.88
N GLY A 173 6.25 30.60 -7.55
CA GLY A 173 5.93 29.48 -6.68
C GLY A 173 7.10 28.51 -6.45
N ALA A 174 7.05 27.81 -5.32
CA ALA A 174 8.03 26.81 -4.93
C ALA A 174 7.39 25.66 -4.13
N VAL A 175 8.13 24.56 -4.00
CA VAL A 175 7.81 23.45 -3.09
C VAL A 175 9.01 23.13 -2.23
N TYR A 176 8.79 22.93 -0.94
CA TYR A 176 9.81 22.57 0.03
C TYR A 176 9.59 21.14 0.51
N LEU A 177 10.65 20.34 0.48
CA LEU A 177 10.64 18.98 1.00
C LEU A 177 11.29 18.94 2.37
N PHE A 178 10.64 18.26 3.30
CA PHE A 178 11.09 18.04 4.67
C PHE A 178 11.05 16.56 5.01
N ASN A 179 11.89 16.15 5.95
CA ASN A 179 11.68 14.89 6.64
C ASN A 179 10.61 15.10 7.71
N LEU A 180 9.48 14.41 7.59
CA LEU A 180 8.31 14.58 8.43
C LEU A 180 8.62 14.38 9.92
N ARG A 181 9.45 13.39 10.26
CA ARG A 181 9.77 13.07 11.67
C ARG A 181 10.69 14.10 12.32
N SER A 182 11.77 14.48 11.63
CA SER A 182 12.79 15.39 12.18
C SER A 182 12.49 16.86 11.93
N GLY A 183 11.61 17.19 10.99
CA GLY A 183 11.38 18.56 10.51
C GLY A 183 12.56 19.14 9.71
N ARG A 184 13.57 18.32 9.40
CA ARG A 184 14.75 18.79 8.67
C ARG A 184 14.39 19.11 7.22
N SER A 185 14.71 20.32 6.77
CA SER A 185 14.64 20.68 5.36
C SER A 185 15.54 19.77 4.53
N LEU A 186 14.99 19.22 3.46
CA LEU A 186 15.68 18.35 2.53
C LEU A 186 16.05 19.11 1.27
N ARG A 187 15.07 19.74 0.60
CA ARG A 187 15.25 20.37 -0.72
C ARG A 187 14.20 21.46 -0.96
N LYS A 188 14.53 22.40 -1.85
CA LYS A 188 13.60 23.32 -2.51
C LYS A 188 13.47 22.95 -3.98
N LEU A 189 12.25 22.87 -4.48
CA LEU A 189 11.92 22.56 -5.86
C LEU A 189 11.26 23.77 -6.52
N VAL A 190 11.66 24.04 -7.76
CA VAL A 190 11.09 25.06 -8.65
C VAL A 190 10.96 24.48 -10.06
N ALA A 191 9.96 24.92 -10.81
CA ALA A 191 9.83 24.57 -12.22
C ALA A 191 11.00 25.14 -13.04
N HIS A 192 11.56 24.35 -13.95
CA HIS A 192 12.71 24.77 -14.79
C HIS A 192 12.35 25.93 -15.73
N ASP A 193 11.10 25.98 -16.16
CA ASP A 193 10.50 27.00 -17.01
C ASP A 193 9.59 27.95 -16.24
N GLY A 194 9.66 27.95 -14.90
CA GLY A 194 8.79 28.74 -14.03
C GLY A 194 8.88 30.24 -14.32
N ARG A 195 7.72 30.88 -14.42
CA ARG A 195 7.54 32.31 -14.65
C ARG A 195 6.69 32.94 -13.55
N VAL A 196 6.82 34.26 -13.43
CA VAL A 196 5.96 35.09 -12.58
C VAL A 196 4.50 34.80 -12.88
N GLY A 197 3.74 34.43 -11.84
CA GLY A 197 2.32 34.12 -11.93
C GLY A 197 1.97 32.65 -12.18
N ASP A 198 2.94 31.76 -12.44
CA ASP A 198 2.67 30.33 -12.71
C ASP A 198 2.02 29.60 -11.52
N GLN A 199 2.25 30.10 -10.31
CA GLN A 199 1.75 29.53 -9.04
C GLN A 199 2.18 28.07 -8.87
N PHE A 200 3.43 27.75 -9.19
CA PHE A 200 3.99 26.42 -8.96
C PHE A 200 3.89 26.03 -7.47
N GLY A 201 3.40 24.82 -7.20
CA GLY A 201 3.11 24.40 -5.82
C GLY A 201 1.71 24.79 -5.35
N ALA A 202 0.78 25.11 -6.26
CA ALA A 202 -0.61 25.39 -5.90
C ALA A 202 -1.41 24.13 -5.51
N ALA A 203 -0.99 22.96 -5.98
CA ALA A 203 -1.55 21.65 -5.68
C ALA A 203 -0.39 20.63 -5.59
N LEU A 204 -0.45 19.70 -4.65
CA LEU A 204 0.59 18.69 -4.41
C LEU A 204 -0.03 17.32 -4.21
N ALA A 205 0.59 16.30 -4.78
CA ALA A 205 0.34 14.91 -4.45
C ALA A 205 1.63 14.12 -4.55
N VAL A 206 2.00 13.42 -3.48
CA VAL A 206 3.21 12.59 -3.42
C VAL A 206 2.84 11.12 -3.34
N GLY A 207 3.52 10.28 -4.11
CA GLY A 207 3.26 8.83 -4.16
C GLY A 207 4.21 8.11 -5.09
N ALA A 208 4.47 6.82 -4.82
CA ALA A 208 5.31 5.95 -5.65
C ALA A 208 6.68 6.55 -6.06
N GLY A 209 7.31 7.31 -5.15
CA GLY A 209 8.61 7.94 -5.38
C GLY A 209 8.60 9.20 -6.24
N VAL A 210 7.42 9.70 -6.64
CA VAL A 210 7.28 10.95 -7.38
C VAL A 210 6.43 11.96 -6.62
N LEU A 211 6.66 13.24 -6.92
CA LEU A 211 5.82 14.35 -6.50
C LEU A 211 5.22 14.99 -7.74
N LEU A 212 3.89 15.03 -7.80
CA LEU A 212 3.13 15.76 -8.80
C LEU A 212 2.79 17.15 -8.26
N VAL A 213 3.17 18.19 -9.01
CA VAL A 213 3.03 19.60 -8.60
C VAL A 213 2.21 20.36 -9.62
N GLY A 214 1.12 20.97 -9.18
CA GLY A 214 0.28 21.86 -10.00
C GLY A 214 0.82 23.29 -10.08
N ALA A 215 0.72 23.88 -11.27
CA ALA A 215 1.03 25.28 -11.58
C ALA A 215 -0.09 25.89 -12.42
N ARG A 216 -1.22 26.13 -11.76
CA ARG A 216 -2.49 26.51 -12.42
C ARG A 216 -2.46 27.85 -13.17
N GLY A 217 -1.47 28.72 -12.89
CA GLY A 217 -1.31 30.01 -13.56
C GLY A 217 -0.40 29.97 -14.78
N ALA A 218 0.25 28.83 -15.05
CA ALA A 218 1.20 28.70 -16.16
C ALA A 218 0.52 28.94 -17.52
N ASP A 219 1.31 29.46 -18.47
CA ASP A 219 0.90 29.72 -19.86
C ASP A 219 -0.41 30.53 -19.99
N GLY A 220 -0.54 31.60 -19.21
CA GLY A 220 -1.71 32.48 -19.23
C GLY A 220 -2.95 31.79 -18.69
N ASP A 221 -2.83 31.16 -17.51
CA ASP A 221 -3.88 30.40 -16.84
C ASP A 221 -4.38 29.16 -17.59
N SER A 222 -3.73 28.74 -18.69
CA SER A 222 -3.99 27.41 -19.27
C SER A 222 -3.63 26.31 -18.27
N GLY A 223 -2.57 26.55 -17.49
CA GLY A 223 -2.08 25.70 -16.41
C GLY A 223 -1.10 24.63 -16.87
N ALA A 224 -0.29 24.15 -15.93
CA ALA A 224 0.66 23.06 -16.13
C ALA A 224 0.76 22.20 -14.86
N ALA A 225 1.30 20.99 -15.00
CA ALA A 225 1.74 20.20 -13.87
C ALA A 225 3.15 19.66 -14.12
N TYR A 226 3.86 19.34 -13.05
CA TYR A 226 5.25 18.90 -13.11
C TYR A 226 5.46 17.68 -12.25
N VAL A 227 6.24 16.73 -12.75
CA VAL A 227 6.59 15.50 -12.02
C VAL A 227 8.04 15.61 -11.57
N PHE A 228 8.28 15.41 -10.29
CA PHE A 228 9.60 15.39 -9.69
C PHE A 228 9.90 14.03 -9.08
N ASP A 229 11.13 13.57 -9.23
CA ASP A 229 11.65 12.47 -8.43
C ASP A 229 11.94 12.99 -7.01
N VAL A 230 11.35 12.36 -5.99
CA VAL A 230 11.48 12.87 -4.61
C VAL A 230 12.85 12.58 -3.98
N GLY A 231 13.52 11.53 -4.45
CA GLY A 231 14.83 11.12 -3.93
C GLY A 231 15.94 12.09 -4.32
N THR A 232 15.92 12.55 -5.58
CA THR A 232 16.93 13.41 -6.19
C THR A 232 16.50 14.88 -6.28
N GLY A 233 15.19 15.14 -6.37
CA GLY A 233 14.63 16.47 -6.63
C GLY A 233 14.68 16.88 -8.11
N THR A 234 14.97 15.95 -9.04
CA THR A 234 14.99 16.27 -10.48
C THR A 234 13.59 16.36 -11.05
N GLN A 235 13.33 17.38 -11.86
CA GLN A 235 12.12 17.45 -12.68
C GLN A 235 12.19 16.38 -13.78
N LEU A 236 11.29 15.41 -13.75
CA LEU A 236 11.23 14.31 -14.70
C LEU A 236 10.49 14.72 -15.98
N CYS A 237 9.34 15.36 -15.84
CA CYS A 237 8.55 15.82 -16.97
C CYS A 237 7.63 16.99 -16.59
N ARG A 238 7.15 17.69 -17.62
CA ARG A 238 6.11 18.71 -17.57
C ARG A 238 4.90 18.15 -18.31
N LEU A 239 3.74 18.24 -17.67
CA LEU A 239 2.47 17.75 -18.18
C LEU A 239 1.60 18.95 -18.58
N ALA A 240 0.97 18.82 -19.73
CA ALA A 240 -0.06 19.72 -20.22
C ALA A 240 -1.10 18.85 -20.94
N PRO A 241 -2.38 19.26 -20.92
CA PRO A 241 -3.40 18.54 -21.66
C PRO A 241 -3.14 18.62 -23.16
N ASP A 242 -3.52 17.57 -23.91
CA ASP A 242 -3.40 17.53 -25.37
C ASP A 242 -4.24 18.62 -26.08
N ASP A 243 -5.26 19.13 -25.39
CA ASP A 243 -6.21 20.16 -25.83
C ASP A 243 -6.17 21.40 -24.92
N PRO A 244 -5.03 22.10 -24.81
CA PRO A 244 -4.90 23.21 -23.87
C PRO A 244 -5.82 24.37 -24.26
N SER A 245 -6.68 24.78 -23.32
CA SER A 245 -7.49 25.98 -23.42
C SER A 245 -7.04 27.04 -22.41
N ALA A 246 -7.02 28.30 -22.86
CA ALA A 246 -6.61 29.42 -22.01
C ALA A 246 -7.59 29.60 -20.86
N GLY A 247 -7.08 29.88 -19.66
CA GLY A 247 -7.90 30.06 -18.47
C GLY A 247 -8.38 28.77 -17.80
N SER A 248 -8.07 27.60 -18.35
CA SER A 248 -8.58 26.32 -17.83
C SER A 248 -8.02 25.87 -16.49
N ARG A 249 -6.90 26.49 -16.08
CA ARG A 249 -6.23 26.26 -14.80
C ARG A 249 -5.89 24.80 -14.56
N PHE A 250 -5.40 24.10 -15.58
CA PHE A 250 -4.86 22.76 -15.41
C PHE A 250 -3.80 22.71 -14.29
N GLY A 251 -3.87 21.70 -13.43
CA GLY A 251 -3.06 21.65 -12.21
C GLY A 251 -3.70 22.38 -11.02
N ASN A 252 -5.01 22.66 -11.07
CA ASN A 252 -5.75 23.22 -9.95
C ASN A 252 -5.83 22.27 -8.75
N ALA A 253 -6.06 20.99 -9.06
CA ALA A 253 -6.07 19.88 -8.12
C ALA A 253 -5.29 18.72 -8.74
N VAL A 254 -4.56 17.96 -7.92
CA VAL A 254 -3.75 16.83 -8.38
C VAL A 254 -3.89 15.65 -7.40
N ALA A 255 -3.86 14.43 -7.91
CA ALA A 255 -3.81 13.21 -7.12
C ALA A 255 -2.89 12.18 -7.78
N VAL A 256 -2.28 11.30 -6.99
CA VAL A 256 -1.37 10.26 -7.47
C VAL A 256 -1.79 8.91 -6.88
N SER A 257 -1.82 7.86 -7.70
CA SER A 257 -1.93 6.48 -7.24
C SER A 257 -1.02 5.60 -8.09
N GLY A 258 -0.02 4.99 -7.46
CA GLY A 258 1.06 4.34 -8.18
C GLY A 258 1.74 5.31 -9.15
N HIS A 259 1.79 4.95 -10.42
CA HIS A 259 2.38 5.77 -11.48
C HIS A 259 1.38 6.60 -12.26
N ILE A 260 0.13 6.67 -11.79
CA ILE A 260 -0.93 7.40 -12.47
C ILE A 260 -1.16 8.72 -11.73
N GLY A 261 -1.22 9.81 -12.50
CA GLY A 261 -1.61 11.12 -12.03
C GLY A 261 -2.99 11.50 -12.56
N LEU A 262 -3.80 12.10 -11.69
CA LEU A 262 -5.07 12.71 -12.05
C LEU A 262 -4.97 14.22 -11.80
N ILE A 263 -5.26 15.02 -12.83
CA ILE A 263 -5.05 16.47 -12.79
C ILE A 263 -6.34 17.18 -13.20
N GLY A 264 -6.86 18.03 -12.31
CA GLY A 264 -8.06 18.82 -12.53
C GLY A 264 -7.80 20.13 -13.28
N ALA A 265 -8.73 20.48 -14.16
CA ALA A 265 -8.82 21.74 -14.89
C ALA A 265 -10.30 22.22 -14.88
N PRO A 266 -10.74 22.86 -13.78
CA PRO A 266 -12.16 23.17 -13.57
C PRO A 266 -12.77 24.12 -14.61
N PHE A 267 -11.95 24.85 -15.36
CA PHE A 267 -12.40 25.81 -16.39
C PHE A 267 -12.03 25.33 -17.80
N ALA A 268 -11.87 24.02 -17.99
CA ALA A 268 -11.61 23.45 -19.30
C ALA A 268 -12.87 23.47 -20.17
N ASP A 269 -12.69 23.85 -21.43
CA ASP A 269 -13.78 24.03 -22.39
C ASP A 269 -14.05 22.79 -23.26
N VAL A 270 -13.77 21.59 -22.73
CA VAL A 270 -13.77 20.32 -23.50
C VAL A 270 -15.15 20.00 -24.09
N ILE A 271 -16.20 20.14 -23.28
CA ILE A 271 -17.59 19.81 -23.67
C ILE A 271 -18.53 21.03 -23.64
N GLY A 272 -18.01 22.20 -23.26
CA GLY A 272 -18.74 23.46 -23.15
C GLY A 272 -17.96 24.48 -22.31
N PRO A 273 -18.33 25.77 -22.36
CA PRO A 273 -17.65 26.83 -21.61
C PRO A 273 -17.59 26.54 -20.11
N ASP A 274 -16.39 26.57 -19.53
CA ASP A 274 -16.11 26.34 -18.11
C ASP A 274 -16.72 25.05 -17.53
N ALA A 275 -17.03 24.06 -18.39
CA ALA A 275 -17.61 22.79 -17.95
C ALA A 275 -16.63 22.02 -17.04
N GLY A 276 -15.34 22.18 -17.30
CA GLY A 276 -14.27 21.55 -16.57
C GLY A 276 -13.93 20.15 -17.06
N ALA A 277 -12.71 19.72 -16.77
CA ALA A 277 -12.20 18.41 -17.10
C ALA A 277 -11.22 17.93 -16.01
N ALA A 278 -11.00 16.61 -15.98
CA ALA A 278 -9.88 16.02 -15.27
C ALA A 278 -9.13 15.09 -16.21
N TYR A 279 -7.80 15.12 -16.16
CA TYR A 279 -6.95 14.43 -17.11
C TYR A 279 -6.11 13.37 -16.40
N VAL A 280 -6.03 12.19 -16.99
CA VAL A 280 -5.28 11.04 -16.46
C VAL A 280 -3.97 10.91 -17.23
N PHE A 281 -2.86 10.83 -16.52
CA PHE A 281 -1.51 10.72 -17.09
C PHE A 281 -0.75 9.53 -16.53
N ASP A 282 0.07 8.87 -17.36
CA ASP A 282 1.17 8.04 -16.87
C ASP A 282 2.35 8.96 -16.50
N LEU A 283 2.72 8.97 -15.22
CA LEU A 283 3.74 9.87 -14.69
C LEU A 283 5.18 9.45 -15.06
N ARG A 284 5.39 8.23 -15.57
CA ARG A 284 6.71 7.77 -16.03
C ARG A 284 6.99 8.25 -17.45
N THR A 285 5.98 8.24 -18.31
CA THR A 285 6.12 8.62 -19.72
C THR A 285 5.69 10.06 -20.00
N GLY A 286 4.82 10.63 -19.16
CA GLY A 286 4.15 11.91 -19.40
C GLY A 286 3.02 11.83 -20.42
N GLU A 287 2.58 10.63 -20.79
CA GLU A 287 1.51 10.39 -21.75
C GLU A 287 0.14 10.67 -21.11
N GLN A 288 -0.69 11.44 -21.80
CA GLN A 288 -2.10 11.59 -21.45
C GLN A 288 -2.85 10.30 -21.83
N LEU A 289 -3.38 9.60 -20.84
CA LEU A 289 -4.15 8.37 -21.03
C LEU A 289 -5.62 8.65 -21.32
N ARG A 290 -6.18 9.71 -20.69
CA ARG A 290 -7.62 9.98 -20.76
C ARG A 290 -7.97 11.42 -20.39
N THR A 291 -9.07 11.90 -20.96
CA THR A 291 -9.82 13.08 -20.50
C THR A 291 -11.15 12.64 -19.90
N LEU A 292 -11.45 13.06 -18.67
CA LEU A 292 -12.68 12.81 -17.94
C LEU A 292 -13.54 14.08 -17.90
N THR A 293 -14.85 13.92 -18.05
CA THR A 293 -15.81 15.03 -18.05
C THR A 293 -17.10 14.63 -17.30
N GLY A 294 -17.75 15.58 -16.63
CA GLY A 294 -19.00 15.34 -15.88
C GLY A 294 -20.25 15.08 -16.75
N GLY A 295 -20.16 15.35 -18.06
CA GLY A 295 -21.27 15.33 -19.01
C GLY A 295 -21.98 16.68 -19.10
N ILE A 296 -22.73 16.90 -20.20
CA ILE A 296 -23.45 18.16 -20.49
C ILE A 296 -24.90 18.19 -19.96
N ALA A 297 -25.35 17.13 -19.29
CA ALA A 297 -26.67 17.13 -18.67
C ALA A 297 -26.59 18.01 -17.40
N ASP A 298 -27.35 19.11 -17.39
CA ASP A 298 -27.71 19.94 -16.23
C ASP A 298 -26.92 21.22 -15.96
N GLY A 299 -26.06 21.69 -16.88
CA GLY A 299 -25.40 22.99 -16.72
C GLY A 299 -24.40 23.05 -15.56
N ASP A 300 -23.95 21.87 -15.11
CA ASP A 300 -22.88 21.72 -14.13
C ASP A 300 -21.54 22.19 -14.71
N SER A 301 -20.73 22.85 -13.88
CA SER A 301 -19.49 23.51 -14.26
C SER A 301 -18.43 23.26 -13.19
N GLY A 302 -17.15 23.47 -13.52
CA GLY A 302 -16.08 23.29 -12.54
C GLY A 302 -15.68 21.83 -12.30
N PHE A 303 -16.04 20.89 -13.19
CA PHE A 303 -15.59 19.50 -13.07
C PHE A 303 -14.06 19.42 -13.00
N GLY A 304 -13.53 18.71 -12.01
CA GLY A 304 -12.10 18.70 -11.71
C GLY A 304 -11.66 19.74 -10.68
N GLY A 305 -12.60 20.39 -9.98
CA GLY A 305 -12.29 21.36 -8.91
C GLY A 305 -11.65 20.73 -7.67
N SER A 306 -11.96 19.47 -7.37
CA SER A 306 -11.25 18.63 -6.40
C SER A 306 -11.14 17.23 -6.98
N VAL A 307 -9.97 16.60 -6.80
CA VAL A 307 -9.71 15.23 -7.26
C VAL A 307 -9.04 14.42 -6.16
N HIS A 308 -9.36 13.14 -6.07
CA HIS A 308 -8.61 12.16 -5.29
C HIS A 308 -8.61 10.82 -6.02
N LEU A 309 -7.54 10.04 -5.86
CA LEU A 309 -7.34 8.81 -6.63
C LEU A 309 -6.93 7.67 -5.69
N SER A 310 -7.63 6.54 -5.78
CA SER A 310 -7.28 5.31 -5.08
C SER A 310 -7.35 4.14 -6.06
N GLY A 311 -6.19 3.60 -6.44
CA GLY A 311 -6.10 2.57 -7.47
C GLY A 311 -6.63 3.09 -8.81
N SER A 312 -7.60 2.37 -9.39
CA SER A 312 -8.28 2.78 -10.63
C SER A 312 -9.49 3.69 -10.42
N VAL A 313 -9.86 4.03 -9.18
CA VAL A 313 -11.06 4.82 -8.91
C VAL A 313 -10.69 6.26 -8.60
N ALA A 314 -11.17 7.16 -9.45
CA ALA A 314 -11.09 8.60 -9.26
C ALA A 314 -12.38 9.12 -8.61
N ALA A 315 -12.22 9.90 -7.54
CA ALA A 315 -13.26 10.80 -7.04
C ALA A 315 -13.00 12.19 -7.62
N VAL A 316 -13.96 12.73 -8.36
CA VAL A 316 -13.85 14.05 -9.02
C VAL A 316 -15.09 14.86 -8.69
N THR A 317 -14.90 16.11 -8.26
CA THR A 317 -16.02 17.01 -7.97
C THR A 317 -16.17 18.06 -9.07
N SER A 318 -17.40 18.52 -9.22
CA SER A 318 -17.77 19.75 -9.91
C SER A 318 -18.37 20.75 -8.91
N SER A 319 -19.07 21.76 -9.40
CA SER A 319 -19.77 22.71 -8.55
C SER A 319 -20.86 22.04 -7.73
N ASP A 320 -21.68 21.18 -8.36
CA ASP A 320 -22.88 20.61 -7.72
C ASP A 320 -22.86 19.08 -7.62
N ASN A 321 -21.90 18.41 -8.27
CA ASN A 321 -21.84 16.95 -8.32
C ASN A 321 -20.50 16.39 -7.83
N LEU A 322 -20.57 15.14 -7.35
CA LEU A 322 -19.42 14.28 -7.13
C LEU A 322 -19.53 13.07 -8.04
N TYR A 323 -18.42 12.73 -8.69
CA TYR A 323 -18.31 11.61 -9.62
C TYR A 323 -17.29 10.61 -9.11
N LEU A 324 -17.66 9.33 -9.15
CA LEU A 324 -16.72 8.22 -9.06
C LEU A 324 -16.56 7.65 -10.47
N ILE A 325 -15.32 7.55 -10.93
CA ILE A 325 -14.99 7.17 -12.30
C ILE A 325 -13.88 6.14 -12.28
N ASP A 326 -14.02 5.08 -13.07
CA ASP A 326 -12.90 4.18 -13.35
C ASP A 326 -11.99 4.84 -14.39
N ILE A 327 -10.74 5.10 -14.02
CA ILE A 327 -9.80 5.81 -14.90
C ILE A 327 -9.28 4.94 -16.06
N VAL A 328 -9.37 3.62 -15.94
CA VAL A 328 -8.90 2.67 -16.95
C VAL A 328 -9.92 2.55 -18.06
N THR A 329 -11.21 2.43 -17.75
CA THR A 329 -12.27 2.36 -18.78
C THR A 329 -12.81 3.74 -19.17
N GLY A 330 -12.79 4.70 -18.24
CA GLY A 330 -13.46 5.99 -18.34
C GLY A 330 -14.93 5.94 -17.92
N ASP A 331 -15.40 4.79 -17.44
CA ASP A 331 -16.79 4.62 -17.07
C ASP A 331 -17.10 5.35 -15.76
N ARG A 332 -18.22 6.06 -15.76
CA ARG A 332 -18.75 6.67 -14.55
C ARG A 332 -19.37 5.57 -13.68
N LEU A 333 -18.70 5.26 -12.58
CA LEU A 333 -19.15 4.31 -11.57
C LEU A 333 -20.33 4.86 -10.76
N ARG A 334 -20.26 6.16 -10.41
CA ARG A 334 -21.32 6.82 -9.64
C ARG A 334 -21.34 8.32 -9.88
N GLN A 335 -22.53 8.90 -9.75
CA GLN A 335 -22.73 10.35 -9.64
C GLN A 335 -23.58 10.62 -8.40
N TYR A 336 -23.20 11.63 -7.63
CA TYR A 336 -23.96 12.17 -6.53
C TYR A 336 -24.28 13.62 -6.87
N SER A 337 -25.54 13.90 -7.18
CA SER A 337 -26.07 15.26 -7.42
C SER A 337 -26.54 15.96 -6.16
N GLN A 338 -26.52 15.24 -5.03
CA GLN A 338 -26.82 15.75 -3.72
C GLN A 338 -26.01 14.96 -2.71
N VAL A 339 -25.21 15.67 -1.92
CA VAL A 339 -24.47 15.14 -0.77
C VAL A 339 -25.01 15.85 0.45
N GLY A 340 -25.71 15.12 1.32
CA GLY A 340 -26.42 15.71 2.46
C GLY A 340 -27.84 16.21 2.14
N GLU A 341 -28.32 17.18 2.92
CA GLU A 341 -29.68 17.72 2.85
C GLU A 341 -29.78 18.99 1.99
N THR A 342 -28.66 19.66 1.72
CA THR A 342 -28.58 20.92 0.94
C THR A 342 -27.71 20.79 -0.32
N MET A 343 -28.10 21.50 -1.40
CA MET A 343 -27.22 21.67 -2.57
C MET A 343 -25.99 22.45 -2.12
N THR A 344 -24.88 21.75 -1.99
CA THR A 344 -23.63 22.34 -1.53
C THR A 344 -22.64 22.44 -2.67
N THR A 345 -21.86 23.52 -2.66
CA THR A 345 -20.78 23.76 -3.62
C THR A 345 -19.43 23.62 -2.93
N ASN A 346 -18.37 23.47 -3.71
CA ASN A 346 -16.98 23.34 -3.23
C ASN A 346 -16.72 22.09 -2.38
N PHE A 347 -17.24 20.94 -2.84
CA PHE A 347 -16.90 19.66 -2.25
C PHE A 347 -15.39 19.45 -2.14
N ARG A 348 -14.97 18.78 -1.06
CA ARG A 348 -13.64 18.23 -0.88
C ARG A 348 -13.79 16.74 -0.78
N VAL A 349 -12.92 16.00 -1.46
CA VAL A 349 -13.06 14.55 -1.53
C VAL A 349 -11.76 13.88 -1.15
N SER A 350 -11.90 12.78 -0.41
CA SER A 350 -10.83 11.82 -0.18
C SER A 350 -11.42 10.45 -0.36
N ILE A 351 -10.82 9.65 -1.23
CA ILE A 351 -11.16 8.25 -1.43
C ILE A 351 -9.99 7.39 -0.98
N ASP A 352 -10.25 6.41 -0.13
CA ASP A 352 -9.28 5.39 0.24
C ASP A 352 -9.93 4.02 0.08
N ARG A 353 -9.40 3.23 -0.85
CA ARG A 353 -9.89 1.91 -1.24
C ARG A 353 -11.40 1.91 -1.53
N ASN A 354 -12.18 1.48 -0.55
CA ASN A 354 -13.61 1.25 -0.65
C ASN A 354 -14.43 2.31 0.11
N ARG A 355 -13.79 3.36 0.61
CA ARG A 355 -14.40 4.42 1.40
C ARG A 355 -14.21 5.76 0.70
N LEU A 356 -15.21 6.62 0.80
CA LEU A 356 -15.23 7.97 0.26
C LEU A 356 -15.65 8.90 1.39
N ALA A 357 -14.78 9.85 1.70
CA ALA A 357 -15.06 10.97 2.56
C ALA A 357 -15.36 12.22 1.72
N VAL A 358 -16.44 12.91 2.04
CA VAL A 358 -16.87 14.14 1.35
C VAL A 358 -17.02 15.25 2.37
N GLY A 359 -16.15 16.26 2.27
CA GLY A 359 -16.31 17.53 2.94
C GLY A 359 -17.30 18.40 2.16
N ALA A 360 -18.37 18.82 2.82
CA ALA A 360 -19.42 19.66 2.29
C ALA A 360 -19.49 20.96 3.12
N PRO A 361 -18.61 21.95 2.88
CA PRO A 361 -18.46 23.10 3.77
C PRO A 361 -19.67 24.05 3.76
N ALA A 362 -20.49 24.01 2.71
CA ALA A 362 -21.68 24.87 2.56
C ALA A 362 -22.97 24.29 3.19
N GLU A 363 -22.92 23.08 3.77
CA GLU A 363 -24.09 22.42 4.40
C GLU A 363 -24.59 23.23 5.61
N ASP A 364 -25.82 22.99 6.05
CA ASP A 364 -26.37 23.53 7.31
C ASP A 364 -26.20 25.06 7.47
N GLU A 365 -26.53 25.84 6.44
CA GLU A 365 -26.34 27.30 6.44
C GLU A 365 -24.86 27.72 6.57
N ALA A 366 -23.97 27.06 5.83
CA ALA A 366 -22.50 27.24 5.87
C ALA A 366 -21.85 26.88 7.22
N ARG A 367 -22.49 25.97 7.95
CA ARG A 367 -21.89 25.23 9.06
C ARG A 367 -21.10 24.04 8.54
N GLY A 368 -21.45 23.45 7.42
CA GLY A 368 -20.64 22.43 6.78
C GLY A 368 -20.60 21.09 7.51
N ALA A 369 -20.36 20.03 6.75
CA ALA A 369 -20.39 18.66 7.23
C ALA A 369 -19.28 17.82 6.59
N VAL A 370 -18.98 16.67 7.20
CA VAL A 370 -18.29 15.59 6.52
C VAL A 370 -19.22 14.40 6.46
N PHE A 371 -19.29 13.80 5.28
CA PHE A 371 -20.00 12.56 5.09
C PHE A 371 -19.04 11.46 4.70
N VAL A 372 -19.22 10.28 5.27
CA VAL A 372 -18.51 9.08 4.85
C VAL A 372 -19.48 8.14 4.16
N VAL A 373 -18.97 7.51 3.12
CA VAL A 373 -19.64 6.52 2.31
C VAL A 373 -18.71 5.34 2.20
N GLU A 374 -19.21 4.13 2.40
CA GLU A 374 -18.43 2.90 2.21
C GLU A 374 -19.09 2.07 1.13
N ARG A 375 -18.36 1.67 0.10
CA ARG A 375 -18.84 0.82 -0.98
C ARG A 375 -19.05 -0.59 -0.44
N THR A 376 -20.23 -0.90 0.05
CA THR A 376 -20.48 -2.26 0.53
C THR A 376 -20.49 -3.25 -0.64
N CYS A 377 -20.08 -4.47 -0.35
CA CYS A 377 -20.38 -5.61 -1.19
C CYS A 377 -21.90 -5.81 -1.33
N PHE A 378 -22.32 -6.52 -2.36
CA PHE A 378 -23.72 -6.85 -2.64
C PHE A 378 -24.23 -8.07 -1.90
N ASP A 379 -23.93 -8.13 -0.61
CA ASP A 379 -24.44 -9.16 0.28
C ASP A 379 -25.85 -8.78 0.72
N LEU A 380 -26.83 -9.17 -0.10
CA LEU A 380 -28.25 -8.95 0.09
C LEU A 380 -28.83 -9.83 1.19
N THR A 381 -28.17 -10.94 1.53
CA THR A 381 -28.59 -11.85 2.60
C THR A 381 -27.89 -11.58 3.95
N GLY A 382 -26.78 -10.85 3.96
CA GLY A 382 -26.07 -10.38 5.15
C GLY A 382 -25.12 -11.41 5.79
N GLU A 383 -24.71 -12.45 5.06
CA GLU A 383 -23.83 -13.52 5.55
C GLU A 383 -22.33 -13.22 5.46
N GLY A 384 -21.93 -12.19 4.71
CA GLY A 384 -20.55 -11.80 4.45
C GLY A 384 -19.98 -12.21 3.11
N ASP A 385 -20.76 -12.83 2.23
CA ASP A 385 -20.37 -13.27 0.90
C ASP A 385 -21.40 -12.81 -0.12
N VAL A 386 -20.98 -12.48 -1.34
CA VAL A 386 -21.88 -12.36 -2.50
C VAL A 386 -21.89 -13.70 -3.23
N GLY A 387 -23.01 -14.40 -3.21
CA GLY A 387 -23.12 -15.74 -3.74
C GLY A 387 -24.48 -16.06 -4.37
N ILE A 388 -24.74 -17.37 -4.45
CA ILE A 388 -26.00 -17.89 -4.99
C ILE A 388 -27.22 -17.34 -4.22
N PRO A 389 -27.21 -17.19 -2.87
CA PRO A 389 -28.33 -16.60 -2.14
C PRO A 389 -28.69 -15.19 -2.60
N ASP A 390 -27.70 -14.31 -2.80
CA ASP A 390 -27.89 -12.94 -3.30
C ASP A 390 -28.37 -12.93 -4.75
N LEU A 391 -27.81 -13.82 -5.57
CA LEU A 391 -28.23 -13.99 -6.96
C LEU A 391 -29.70 -14.33 -7.06
N LEU A 392 -30.17 -15.22 -6.18
CA LEU A 392 -31.56 -15.60 -6.14
C LEU A 392 -32.46 -14.43 -5.70
N GLN A 393 -31.99 -13.53 -4.82
CA GLN A 393 -32.73 -12.31 -4.50
C GLN A 393 -32.90 -11.43 -5.75
N VAL A 394 -31.81 -11.06 -6.44
CA VAL A 394 -31.86 -10.22 -7.65
C VAL A 394 -32.76 -10.83 -8.73
N LEU A 395 -32.60 -12.13 -9.00
CA LEU A 395 -33.44 -12.82 -9.98
C LEU A 395 -34.92 -12.90 -9.57
N SER A 396 -35.21 -12.92 -8.27
CA SER A 396 -36.60 -12.99 -7.77
C SER A 396 -37.35 -11.66 -7.87
N ALA A 397 -36.64 -10.54 -7.93
CA ALA A 397 -37.20 -9.19 -8.00
C ALA A 397 -37.23 -8.59 -9.42
N TRP A 398 -36.91 -9.39 -10.44
CA TRP A 398 -36.78 -8.95 -11.83
C TRP A 398 -37.98 -8.15 -12.35
N GLY A 399 -37.73 -6.95 -12.88
CA GLY A 399 -38.75 -6.02 -13.37
C GLY A 399 -38.80 -4.70 -12.59
N THR A 400 -39.88 -3.95 -12.75
CA THR A 400 -39.98 -2.60 -12.15
C THR A 400 -40.02 -2.68 -10.64
N CYS A 401 -39.07 -2.04 -9.97
CA CYS A 401 -38.99 -2.04 -8.53
C CYS A 401 -38.50 -0.68 -8.06
N LYS A 402 -39.39 0.11 -7.46
CA LYS A 402 -39.01 1.39 -6.88
C LYS A 402 -38.65 1.16 -5.41
N LEU A 403 -37.36 1.23 -5.09
CA LEU A 403 -36.79 1.17 -3.74
C LEU A 403 -36.69 -0.23 -3.10
N CYS A 404 -36.42 -1.28 -3.89
CA CYS A 404 -36.07 -2.58 -3.30
C CYS A 404 -34.54 -2.81 -3.28
N PRO A 405 -34.04 -3.63 -2.35
CA PRO A 405 -32.62 -3.95 -2.24
C PRO A 405 -32.02 -4.57 -3.51
N GLU A 406 -32.84 -5.19 -4.35
CA GLU A 406 -32.45 -5.89 -5.58
C GLU A 406 -32.35 -4.99 -6.81
N ASP A 407 -32.97 -3.80 -6.78
CA ASP A 407 -32.67 -2.73 -7.74
C ASP A 407 -31.38 -2.10 -7.27
N LEU A 408 -30.32 -2.80 -7.62
CA LEU A 408 -29.00 -2.34 -7.34
C LEU A 408 -28.86 -0.99 -8.06
N THR A 409 -29.21 -0.83 -9.34
CA THR A 409 -28.77 0.35 -10.12
C THR A 409 -29.41 1.65 -9.66
N ARG A 410 -30.52 1.52 -8.94
CA ARG A 410 -31.45 2.60 -8.58
C ARG A 410 -32.02 3.28 -9.80
N ASP A 411 -32.05 2.62 -10.95
CA ASP A 411 -32.73 3.14 -12.13
C ASP A 411 -34.25 2.87 -12.11
N GLY A 412 -34.72 2.18 -11.05
CA GLY A 412 -36.12 1.86 -10.82
C GLY A 412 -36.56 0.52 -11.43
N VAL A 413 -35.61 -0.26 -11.95
CA VAL A 413 -35.84 -1.56 -12.57
C VAL A 413 -34.76 -2.54 -12.13
N VAL A 414 -35.14 -3.75 -11.72
CA VAL A 414 -34.22 -4.88 -11.56
C VAL A 414 -34.07 -5.57 -12.91
N ASP A 415 -32.90 -5.43 -13.52
CA ASP A 415 -32.58 -6.00 -14.81
C ASP A 415 -31.15 -6.60 -14.89
N PHE A 416 -30.66 -6.74 -16.12
CA PHE A 416 -29.35 -7.33 -16.36
C PHE A 416 -28.19 -6.51 -15.81
N GLN A 417 -28.34 -5.18 -15.67
CA GLN A 417 -27.32 -4.32 -15.10
C GLN A 417 -27.16 -4.59 -13.60
N ASP A 418 -28.25 -4.86 -12.88
CA ASP A 418 -28.21 -5.30 -11.49
C ASP A 418 -27.52 -6.65 -11.36
N LEU A 419 -27.88 -7.61 -12.22
CA LEU A 419 -27.24 -8.91 -12.25
C LEU A 419 -25.73 -8.81 -12.48
N LEU A 420 -25.29 -7.96 -13.42
CA LEU A 420 -23.86 -7.72 -13.65
C LEU A 420 -23.19 -7.03 -12.45
N GLY A 421 -23.88 -6.10 -11.81
CA GLY A 421 -23.46 -5.47 -10.56
C GLY A 421 -23.19 -6.51 -9.48
N LEU A 422 -24.15 -7.38 -9.21
CA LEU A 422 -24.01 -8.48 -8.26
C LEU A 422 -22.84 -9.41 -8.61
N LEU A 423 -22.79 -9.89 -9.85
CA LEU A 423 -21.76 -10.84 -10.32
C LEU A 423 -20.35 -10.24 -10.29
N SER A 424 -20.21 -8.93 -10.40
CA SER A 424 -18.90 -8.25 -10.30
C SER A 424 -18.29 -8.30 -8.90
N TRP A 425 -19.06 -8.69 -7.89
CA TRP A 425 -18.64 -8.83 -6.50
C TRP A 425 -18.65 -10.26 -5.98
N TRP A 426 -18.81 -11.24 -6.88
CA TRP A 426 -18.97 -12.64 -6.50
C TRP A 426 -17.82 -13.15 -5.63
N GLY A 427 -18.16 -13.69 -4.45
CA GLY A 427 -17.20 -14.13 -3.45
C GLY A 427 -17.29 -13.33 -2.14
N PRO A 428 -16.32 -13.48 -1.24
CA PRO A 428 -16.36 -12.87 0.07
C PRO A 428 -16.31 -11.35 0.00
N CYS A 429 -17.12 -10.71 0.83
CA CYS A 429 -17.05 -9.28 1.05
C CYS A 429 -15.69 -8.89 1.62
N PRO A 430 -15.07 -7.78 1.19
CA PRO A 430 -13.86 -7.29 1.82
C PRO A 430 -14.15 -6.96 3.29
N ARG A 431 -13.58 -7.75 4.20
CA ARG A 431 -13.58 -7.48 5.64
C ARG A 431 -12.15 -7.18 6.05
N PRO A 432 -11.89 -6.02 6.66
CA PRO A 432 -10.55 -5.71 7.13
C PRO A 432 -10.08 -6.72 8.18
N GLY A 433 -8.79 -7.04 8.17
CA GLY A 433 -8.18 -7.92 9.16
C GLY A 433 -6.72 -7.56 9.39
N ALA A 434 -6.17 -7.94 10.53
CA ALA A 434 -4.77 -7.69 10.85
C ALA A 434 -3.85 -8.51 9.93
N CYS A 435 -2.79 -7.87 9.46
CA CYS A 435 -1.74 -8.43 8.64
C CYS A 435 -0.41 -8.27 9.36
N CYS A 436 0.25 -9.38 9.67
CA CYS A 436 1.60 -9.34 10.22
C CYS A 436 2.62 -9.31 9.10
N LEU A 437 3.31 -8.19 8.96
CA LEU A 437 4.31 -7.99 7.92
C LEU A 437 5.65 -8.65 8.30
N PRO A 438 6.49 -8.97 7.31
CA PRO A 438 7.80 -9.60 7.53
C PRO A 438 8.73 -8.85 8.49
N ASP A 439 8.55 -7.53 8.64
CA ASP A 439 9.36 -6.66 9.50
C ASP A 439 8.86 -6.60 10.96
N GLY A 440 7.86 -7.43 11.32
CA GLY A 440 7.25 -7.48 12.63
C GLY A 440 6.17 -6.41 12.86
N THR A 441 5.94 -5.52 11.90
CA THR A 441 4.86 -4.53 12.00
C THR A 441 3.50 -5.14 11.67
N CYS A 442 2.44 -4.56 12.23
CA CYS A 442 1.07 -4.94 11.89
C CYS A 442 0.43 -3.86 11.03
N ALA A 443 -0.12 -4.27 9.89
CA ALA A 443 -0.94 -3.45 9.01
C ALA A 443 -2.37 -4.01 8.94
N ILE A 444 -3.34 -3.23 8.51
CA ILE A 444 -4.70 -3.73 8.25
C ILE A 444 -4.78 -4.16 6.78
N ALA A 445 -4.96 -5.45 6.53
CA ALA A 445 -5.37 -5.98 5.24
C ALA A 445 -6.84 -5.64 5.01
N THR A 446 -7.17 -5.22 3.81
CA THR A 446 -8.49 -4.71 3.44
C THR A 446 -9.03 -5.35 2.16
N ALA A 447 -8.17 -6.05 1.42
CA ALA A 447 -8.60 -6.85 0.28
C ALA A 447 -9.33 -8.10 0.77
N THR A 448 -10.24 -8.61 -0.06
CA THR A 448 -10.96 -9.86 0.19
C THR A 448 -10.01 -10.98 0.63
N GLY A 449 -10.24 -11.56 1.80
CA GLY A 449 -9.42 -12.64 2.35
C GLY A 449 -7.97 -12.27 2.66
N GLY A 450 -7.65 -10.99 2.79
CA GLY A 450 -6.31 -10.50 3.09
C GLY A 450 -5.30 -10.68 1.95
N LEU A 451 -5.75 -10.68 0.69
CA LEU A 451 -4.86 -10.83 -0.47
C LEU A 451 -3.74 -9.78 -0.51
N ASP A 452 -4.04 -8.53 -0.12
CA ASP A 452 -3.07 -7.45 0.02
C ASP A 452 -2.02 -7.71 1.11
N CYS A 453 -2.37 -8.47 2.15
CA CYS A 453 -1.42 -8.95 3.15
C CYS A 453 -0.44 -9.96 2.54
N VAL A 454 -0.97 -10.94 1.80
CA VAL A 454 -0.18 -12.01 1.18
C VAL A 454 0.74 -11.46 0.10
N GLU A 455 0.29 -10.49 -0.71
CA GLU A 455 1.12 -9.81 -1.71
C GLU A 455 2.31 -9.06 -1.09
N GLN A 456 2.15 -8.55 0.14
CA GLN A 456 3.23 -7.92 0.91
C GLN A 456 4.12 -8.93 1.66
N GLY A 457 3.91 -10.24 1.44
CA GLY A 457 4.62 -11.31 2.13
C GLY A 457 4.22 -11.46 3.60
N GLY A 458 3.13 -10.81 4.02
CA GLY A 458 2.62 -10.86 5.39
C GLY A 458 1.69 -12.04 5.65
N LEU A 459 1.49 -12.34 6.94
CA LEU A 459 0.58 -13.37 7.42
C LEU A 459 -0.76 -12.74 7.87
N TYR A 460 -1.81 -13.02 7.11
CA TYR A 460 -3.15 -12.54 7.42
C TYR A 460 -3.75 -13.29 8.62
N GLN A 461 -4.27 -12.55 9.59
CA GLN A 461 -4.79 -13.10 10.85
C GLN A 461 -6.30 -13.41 10.81
N GLY A 462 -6.92 -13.19 9.65
CA GLY A 462 -8.34 -13.40 9.43
C GLY A 462 -9.16 -12.12 9.54
N ASP A 463 -10.39 -12.20 9.01
CA ASP A 463 -11.32 -11.09 8.94
C ASP A 463 -11.73 -10.60 10.35
N ASP A 464 -12.01 -9.30 10.45
CA ASP A 464 -12.45 -8.61 11.68
C ASP A 464 -11.42 -8.64 12.82
N THR A 465 -10.16 -8.96 12.52
CA THR A 465 -9.04 -8.89 13.47
C THR A 465 -8.36 -7.53 13.43
N ALA A 466 -7.96 -7.00 14.59
CA ALA A 466 -7.34 -5.69 14.71
C ALA A 466 -5.87 -5.78 15.13
N CYS A 467 -5.03 -4.92 14.56
CA CYS A 467 -3.61 -4.83 14.93
C CYS A 467 -3.38 -4.47 16.40
N ALA A 468 -4.34 -3.81 17.06
CA ALA A 468 -4.25 -3.53 18.50
C ALA A 468 -4.33 -4.79 19.38
N THR A 469 -4.85 -5.89 18.84
CA THR A 469 -5.08 -7.16 19.57
C THR A 469 -4.20 -8.31 19.10
N ILE A 470 -3.50 -8.13 17.98
CA ILE A 470 -2.58 -9.12 17.40
C ILE A 470 -1.16 -8.71 17.76
N ALA A 471 -0.42 -9.63 18.36
CA ALA A 471 1.03 -9.51 18.49
C ALA A 471 1.64 -10.17 17.24
N CYS A 472 2.19 -9.36 16.34
CA CYS A 472 2.97 -9.90 15.24
C CYS A 472 4.32 -10.39 15.77
N PRO A 473 4.83 -11.53 15.27
CA PRO A 473 6.13 -12.03 15.68
C PRO A 473 7.22 -11.02 15.28
N ASP A 474 8.22 -10.79 16.13
CA ASP A 474 9.35 -9.94 15.76
C ASP A 474 10.31 -10.71 14.83
N PRO A 475 11.06 -9.99 13.96
CA PRO A 475 12.12 -10.57 13.14
C PRO A 475 13.14 -11.37 13.97
N GLY A 476 13.55 -12.54 13.45
CA GLY A 476 14.52 -13.42 14.11
C GLY A 476 15.89 -13.42 13.44
N ALA A 477 16.90 -13.96 14.14
CA ALA A 477 18.25 -14.12 13.62
C ALA A 477 18.32 -15.31 12.66
N CYS A 478 19.01 -15.13 11.56
CA CYS A 478 19.28 -16.16 10.57
C CYS A 478 20.78 -16.43 10.48
N CYS A 479 21.16 -17.67 10.78
CA CYS A 479 22.54 -18.13 10.68
C CYS A 479 22.82 -18.70 9.30
N LEU A 480 23.67 -18.03 8.53
CA LEU A 480 24.07 -18.47 7.20
C LEU A 480 25.20 -19.52 7.27
N PRO A 481 25.37 -20.35 6.22
CA PRO A 481 26.37 -21.42 6.20
C PRO A 481 27.83 -20.95 6.37
N ASP A 482 28.12 -19.69 6.06
CA ASP A 482 29.45 -19.08 6.24
C ASP A 482 29.73 -18.62 7.69
N GLY A 483 28.77 -18.84 8.60
CA GLY A 483 28.85 -18.42 10.00
C GLY A 483 28.45 -16.96 10.23
N SER A 484 28.02 -16.24 9.19
CA SER A 484 27.46 -14.89 9.35
C SER A 484 26.01 -14.95 9.85
N CYS A 485 25.58 -13.87 10.50
CA CYS A 485 24.21 -13.70 10.95
C CYS A 485 23.56 -12.53 10.24
N VAL A 486 22.36 -12.74 9.71
CA VAL A 486 21.50 -11.69 9.15
C VAL A 486 20.14 -11.71 9.84
N THR A 487 19.48 -10.56 9.95
CA THR A 487 18.10 -10.50 10.42
C THR A 487 17.18 -11.07 9.35
N ALA A 488 16.35 -12.04 9.71
CA ALA A 488 15.33 -12.62 8.86
C ALA A 488 13.94 -12.19 9.28
N SER A 489 13.01 -12.27 8.34
CA SER A 489 11.60 -11.98 8.59
C SER A 489 11.03 -12.81 9.74
N ALA A 490 9.97 -12.30 10.36
CA ALA A 490 9.24 -12.93 11.46
C ALA A 490 8.63 -14.32 11.17
N ILE A 491 8.77 -14.81 9.94
CA ILE A 491 8.32 -16.14 9.49
C ILE A 491 9.49 -17.04 9.05
N GLY A 492 10.73 -16.54 9.11
CA GLY A 492 11.97 -17.27 8.79
C GLY A 492 12.10 -17.74 7.34
N LEU A 493 11.17 -17.41 6.44
CA LEU A 493 11.12 -17.97 5.09
C LEU A 493 12.30 -17.48 4.22
N ASP A 494 12.65 -16.21 4.34
CA ASP A 494 13.82 -15.61 3.70
C ASP A 494 15.14 -16.19 4.20
N CYS A 495 15.19 -16.62 5.47
CA CYS A 495 16.32 -17.34 6.04
C CYS A 495 16.52 -18.70 5.36
N VAL A 496 15.45 -19.49 5.28
CA VAL A 496 15.48 -20.82 4.67
C VAL A 496 15.79 -20.73 3.17
N LEU A 497 15.20 -19.75 2.46
CA LEU A 497 15.50 -19.51 1.05
C LEU A 497 16.96 -19.11 0.79
N SER A 498 17.61 -18.50 1.79
CA SER A 498 19.04 -18.17 1.74
C SER A 498 19.94 -19.32 2.18
N GLY A 499 19.38 -20.50 2.47
CA GLY A 499 20.10 -21.67 2.97
C GLY A 499 20.61 -21.51 4.41
N GLY A 500 20.02 -20.60 5.18
CA GLY A 500 20.35 -20.35 6.58
C GLY A 500 19.42 -21.08 7.55
N GLN A 501 19.88 -21.22 8.79
CA GLN A 501 19.09 -21.77 9.89
C GLN A 501 18.48 -20.63 10.73
N TYR A 502 17.15 -20.62 10.81
CA TYR A 502 16.41 -19.60 11.57
C TYR A 502 16.47 -19.91 13.08
N ALA A 503 16.91 -18.93 13.88
CA ALA A 503 17.10 -19.08 15.32
C ALA A 503 15.81 -18.92 16.14
N GLY A 504 14.69 -18.61 15.48
CA GLY A 504 13.38 -18.37 16.10
C GLY A 504 13.07 -16.87 16.25
N ASP A 505 11.81 -16.58 16.53
CA ASP A 505 11.31 -15.21 16.69
C ASP A 505 11.96 -14.53 17.91
N ASP A 506 11.97 -13.19 17.91
CA ASP A 506 12.57 -12.34 18.97
C ASP A 506 14.08 -12.57 19.19
N THR A 507 14.79 -13.20 18.25
CA THR A 507 16.24 -13.42 18.36
C THR A 507 17.02 -12.38 17.56
N ALA A 508 17.91 -11.64 18.23
CA ALA A 508 18.80 -10.70 17.54
C ALA A 508 20.12 -11.38 17.14
N CYS A 509 20.70 -11.00 16.01
CA CYS A 509 22.01 -11.50 15.58
C CYS A 509 23.15 -11.22 16.58
N GLU A 510 22.96 -10.23 17.46
CA GLU A 510 23.89 -9.89 18.54
C GLU A 510 23.83 -10.89 19.71
N GLN A 511 22.74 -11.66 19.80
CA GLN A 511 22.45 -12.62 20.86
C GLN A 511 22.66 -14.07 20.42
N VAL A 512 22.71 -14.31 19.11
CA VAL A 512 22.88 -15.64 18.51
C VAL A 512 24.33 -15.81 18.05
N THR A 513 24.96 -16.91 18.44
CA THR A 513 26.28 -17.28 17.93
C THR A 513 26.09 -18.29 16.80
N CYS A 514 26.25 -17.84 15.56
CA CYS A 514 26.14 -18.72 14.40
C CYS A 514 27.41 -19.56 14.24
N ALA A 515 27.26 -20.88 14.32
CA ALA A 515 28.32 -21.80 13.94
C ALA A 515 28.35 -21.92 12.41
N PRO A 516 29.53 -21.87 11.77
CA PRO A 516 29.63 -22.13 10.34
C PRO A 516 29.22 -23.58 10.04
N ALA A 517 28.61 -23.76 8.87
CA ALA A 517 28.16 -25.06 8.40
C ALA A 517 29.33 -26.03 8.18
N GLY A 518 29.08 -27.33 8.42
CA GLY A 518 30.03 -28.40 8.15
C GLY A 518 30.04 -28.82 6.68
N ALA A 519 31.08 -29.56 6.29
CA ALA A 519 31.22 -30.11 4.95
C ALA A 519 30.22 -31.23 4.70
N CYS A 520 29.40 -31.06 3.66
CA CYS A 520 28.56 -32.11 3.11
C CYS A 520 29.26 -32.73 1.90
N CYS A 521 29.62 -34.01 2.00
CA CYS A 521 30.28 -34.75 0.95
C CYS A 521 29.26 -35.55 0.11
N PHE A 522 29.30 -35.39 -1.21
CA PHE A 522 28.46 -36.15 -2.13
C PHE A 522 29.23 -37.29 -2.80
N ASP A 523 28.49 -38.27 -3.33
CA ASP A 523 29.05 -39.49 -3.95
C ASP A 523 29.94 -39.22 -5.18
N ASP A 524 29.79 -38.05 -5.81
CA ASP A 524 30.62 -37.59 -6.92
C ASP A 524 31.92 -36.91 -6.46
N GLY A 525 32.20 -36.93 -5.15
CA GLY A 525 33.35 -36.30 -4.50
C GLY A 525 33.27 -34.78 -4.39
N SER A 526 32.15 -34.17 -4.80
CA SER A 526 31.90 -32.75 -4.54
C SER A 526 31.64 -32.50 -3.06
N CYS A 527 31.92 -31.27 -2.63
CA CYS A 527 31.69 -30.83 -1.26
C CYS A 527 31.01 -29.47 -1.24
N SER A 528 29.94 -29.34 -0.45
CA SER A 528 29.29 -28.06 -0.17
C SER A 528 29.14 -27.84 1.33
N PRO A 529 29.40 -26.63 1.86
CA PRO A 529 29.07 -26.32 3.25
C PRO A 529 27.55 -26.29 3.43
N ARG A 530 27.02 -27.11 4.34
CA ARG A 530 25.58 -27.24 4.66
C ARG A 530 25.40 -27.57 6.13
N PHE A 531 24.23 -27.27 6.71
CA PHE A 531 23.88 -27.79 8.03
C PHE A 531 23.57 -29.31 7.95
N GLU A 532 23.66 -30.02 9.07
CA GLU A 532 23.53 -31.49 9.12
C GLU A 532 22.23 -32.00 8.46
N ASP A 533 21.10 -31.38 8.80
CA ASP A 533 19.77 -31.78 8.31
C ASP A 533 19.64 -31.62 6.79
N ASP A 534 20.12 -30.50 6.23
CA ASP A 534 20.12 -30.24 4.79
C ASP A 534 21.04 -31.21 4.03
N CYS A 535 22.20 -31.53 4.62
CA CYS A 535 23.15 -32.45 4.02
C CYS A 535 22.54 -33.86 3.87
N GLN A 536 21.84 -34.33 4.90
CA GLN A 536 21.17 -35.63 4.89
C GLN A 536 19.98 -35.65 3.91
N LEU A 537 19.21 -34.56 3.84
CA LEU A 537 18.10 -34.40 2.90
C LEU A 537 18.54 -34.45 1.43
N GLU A 538 19.68 -33.85 1.10
CA GLU A 538 20.27 -33.88 -0.24
C GLU A 538 21.05 -35.18 -0.54
N GLY A 539 21.07 -36.14 0.39
CA GLY A 539 21.71 -37.45 0.21
C GLY A 539 23.24 -37.45 0.34
N GLY A 540 23.82 -36.42 0.94
CA GLY A 540 25.25 -36.34 1.25
C GLY A 540 25.60 -36.88 2.64
N VAL A 541 26.90 -37.11 2.88
CA VAL A 541 27.45 -37.52 4.17
C VAL A 541 28.03 -36.30 4.87
N PHE A 542 27.48 -35.96 6.03
CA PHE A 542 27.94 -34.82 6.84
C PHE A 542 29.25 -35.15 7.56
N ALA A 543 30.28 -34.34 7.35
CA ALA A 543 31.60 -34.57 7.93
C ALA A 543 31.70 -34.18 9.42
N GLY A 544 30.74 -33.39 9.91
CA GLY A 544 30.68 -32.82 11.27
C GLY A 544 30.74 -31.30 11.27
N ASP A 545 30.29 -30.69 12.37
CA ASP A 545 30.28 -29.24 12.57
C ASP A 545 31.70 -28.64 12.50
N ASP A 546 31.81 -27.40 12.00
CA ASP A 546 33.08 -26.66 11.85
C ASP A 546 34.15 -27.34 10.97
N ILE A 547 33.82 -28.38 10.20
CA ILE A 547 34.74 -29.03 9.26
C ILE A 547 34.51 -28.43 7.86
N PRO A 548 35.33 -27.49 7.38
CA PRO A 548 35.12 -26.88 6.07
C PRO A 548 35.50 -27.83 4.94
N CYS A 549 34.85 -27.65 3.78
CA CYS A 549 35.03 -28.49 2.59
C CYS A 549 36.47 -28.60 2.08
N ASN A 550 37.32 -27.60 2.34
CA ASN A 550 38.73 -27.64 1.95
C ASN A 550 39.59 -28.56 2.85
N THR A 551 39.06 -29.00 4.00
CA THR A 551 39.70 -29.95 4.93
C THR A 551 38.97 -31.29 5.02
N ALA A 552 37.69 -31.31 4.66
CA ALA A 552 36.90 -32.54 4.59
C ALA A 552 37.47 -33.49 3.54
N ARG A 553 37.65 -34.75 3.92
CA ARG A 553 38.05 -35.81 2.99
C ARG A 553 36.81 -36.45 2.39
N CYS A 554 36.22 -35.81 1.38
CA CYS A 554 35.18 -36.42 0.55
C CYS A 554 35.86 -37.42 -0.39
N VAL A 555 35.93 -38.69 0.03
CA VAL A 555 36.68 -39.74 -0.68
C VAL A 555 35.81 -40.35 -1.77
N GLN A 556 36.36 -40.53 -2.98
CA GLN A 556 35.72 -41.24 -4.09
C GLN A 556 35.75 -42.76 -3.87
N PRO A 557 34.80 -43.52 -4.44
CA PRO A 557 34.79 -44.99 -4.34
C PRO A 557 35.95 -45.64 -5.11
N GLY A 558 36.52 -46.70 -4.53
CA GLY A 558 37.55 -47.55 -5.15
C GLY A 558 37.12 -49.02 -5.29
N ALA A 559 37.79 -49.79 -6.15
CA ALA A 559 37.47 -51.19 -6.40
C ALA A 559 37.99 -52.10 -5.28
N CYS A 560 37.11 -52.96 -4.76
CA CYS A 560 37.46 -53.99 -3.79
C CYS A 560 37.47 -55.36 -4.47
N CYS A 561 38.65 -55.96 -4.60
CA CYS A 561 38.86 -57.24 -5.29
C CYS A 561 38.85 -58.41 -4.29
N PHE A 562 38.03 -59.43 -4.54
CA PHE A 562 37.99 -60.66 -3.75
C PHE A 562 38.76 -61.80 -4.42
N ALA A 563 39.18 -62.78 -3.61
CA ALA A 563 40.03 -63.88 -4.06
C ALA A 563 39.35 -64.86 -5.04
N ASP A 564 38.02 -64.82 -5.16
CA ASP A 564 37.22 -65.59 -6.10
C ASP A 564 37.03 -64.89 -7.46
N GLY A 565 37.59 -63.69 -7.62
CA GLY A 565 37.47 -62.87 -8.84
C GLY A 565 36.30 -61.89 -8.82
N THR A 566 35.48 -61.89 -7.78
CA THR A 566 34.41 -60.90 -7.60
C THR A 566 35.02 -59.52 -7.34
N CYS A 567 34.45 -58.48 -7.95
CA CYS A 567 34.83 -57.10 -7.66
C CYS A 567 33.58 -56.27 -7.34
N LEU A 568 33.67 -55.48 -6.27
CA LEU A 568 32.64 -54.54 -5.87
C LEU A 568 33.20 -53.12 -5.85
N LEU A 569 32.44 -52.18 -6.42
CA LEU A 569 32.70 -50.74 -6.26
C LEU A 569 32.31 -50.37 -4.84
N SER A 570 33.31 -49.94 -4.07
CA SER A 570 33.12 -49.60 -2.68
C SER A 570 32.57 -48.18 -2.53
N GLY A 571 31.31 -47.97 -2.92
CA GLY A 571 30.55 -46.75 -2.62
C GLY A 571 30.49 -46.45 -1.13
N GLU A 572 30.41 -47.47 -0.29
CA GLU A 572 30.13 -47.30 1.15
C GLU A 572 31.31 -47.58 2.08
N ILE A 573 32.44 -48.10 1.55
CA ILE A 573 33.42 -48.80 2.39
C ILE A 573 34.87 -48.52 1.96
N GLY A 574 35.34 -47.27 2.05
CA GLY A 574 36.74 -46.90 1.78
C GLY A 574 37.77 -47.90 2.33
N GLY A 575 39.01 -47.89 1.85
CA GLY A 575 39.95 -49.04 1.90
C GLY A 575 40.05 -49.90 3.18
N SER A 576 39.73 -49.37 4.37
CA SER A 576 39.64 -50.13 5.63
C SER A 576 38.54 -51.20 5.65
N GLY A 577 37.34 -50.94 5.12
CA GLY A 577 36.28 -51.94 5.18
C GLY A 577 36.25 -52.90 3.97
N CYS A 578 36.93 -52.55 2.87
CA CYS A 578 37.31 -53.55 1.87
C CYS A 578 38.19 -54.66 2.48
N GLN A 579 39.18 -54.27 3.29
CA GLN A 579 40.01 -55.21 4.04
C GLN A 579 39.22 -55.98 5.11
N ALA A 580 38.28 -55.31 5.79
CA ALA A 580 37.43 -55.96 6.80
C ALA A 580 36.52 -57.06 6.20
N ASN A 581 36.06 -56.88 4.95
CA ASN A 581 35.29 -57.89 4.22
C ASN A 581 36.17 -58.95 3.55
N GLY A 582 37.48 -58.94 3.76
CA GLY A 582 38.42 -59.93 3.20
C GLY A 582 38.81 -59.69 1.74
N GLY A 583 38.55 -58.49 1.21
CA GLY A 583 38.99 -58.06 -0.11
C GLY A 583 40.31 -57.27 -0.07
N VAL A 584 40.94 -57.10 -1.22
CA VAL A 584 42.12 -56.24 -1.42
C VAL A 584 41.69 -54.98 -2.15
N TYR A 585 41.93 -53.83 -1.52
CA TYR A 585 41.56 -52.53 -2.07
C TYR A 585 42.53 -52.09 -3.16
N ALA A 586 42.01 -51.75 -4.34
CA ALA A 586 42.81 -51.40 -5.51
C ALA A 586 43.28 -49.93 -5.55
N GLY A 587 42.83 -49.11 -4.59
CA GLY A 587 43.14 -47.68 -4.50
C GLY A 587 41.93 -46.81 -4.83
N ASP A 588 41.99 -45.53 -4.44
CA ASP A 588 40.93 -44.56 -4.72
C ASP A 588 40.82 -44.32 -6.25
N ASP A 589 39.64 -43.95 -6.74
CA ASP A 589 39.32 -43.73 -8.17
C ASP A 589 39.52 -44.97 -9.08
N THR A 590 39.60 -46.16 -8.49
CA THR A 590 39.65 -47.41 -9.27
C THR A 590 38.26 -48.02 -9.42
N THR A 591 37.93 -48.49 -10.63
CA THR A 591 36.70 -49.23 -10.91
C THR A 591 37.00 -50.71 -11.04
N CYS A 592 35.99 -51.57 -10.97
CA CYS A 592 36.17 -53.00 -11.24
C CYS A 592 36.67 -53.32 -12.66
N ALA A 593 36.61 -52.37 -13.58
CA ALA A 593 37.17 -52.49 -14.92
C ALA A 593 38.64 -52.06 -15.00
N THR A 594 39.12 -51.22 -14.08
CA THR A 594 40.46 -50.61 -14.11
C THR A 594 41.38 -51.11 -12.99
N GLY A 595 40.84 -51.73 -11.93
CA GLY A 595 41.62 -52.39 -10.88
C GLY A 595 42.23 -53.71 -11.38
N THR A 596 43.49 -53.98 -11.03
CA THR A 596 44.17 -55.26 -11.29
C THR A 596 43.63 -56.37 -10.38
N CYS A 597 42.35 -56.73 -10.53
CA CYS A 597 41.77 -57.89 -9.83
C CYS A 597 42.15 -59.20 -10.56
N PRO A 598 42.49 -60.29 -9.84
CA PRO A 598 42.75 -61.59 -10.45
C PRO A 598 41.50 -62.11 -11.18
N GLN A 599 41.65 -62.43 -12.48
CA GLN A 599 40.55 -62.96 -13.29
C GLN A 599 40.63 -64.49 -13.37
N PRO A 600 39.51 -65.22 -13.17
CA PRO A 600 39.48 -66.66 -13.33
C PRO A 600 39.64 -67.06 -14.82
N GLY A 601 40.48 -68.06 -15.08
CA GLY A 601 40.72 -68.61 -16.43
C GLY A 601 40.09 -69.99 -16.61
N ALA A 602 39.82 -70.41 -17.85
CA ALA A 602 39.33 -71.76 -18.13
C ALA A 602 40.52 -72.74 -18.27
N CYS A 603 40.43 -73.88 -17.60
CA CYS A 603 41.42 -74.95 -17.61
C CYS A 603 40.85 -76.22 -18.24
N CYS A 604 41.51 -76.75 -19.27
CA CYS A 604 41.08 -77.97 -19.95
C CYS A 604 41.87 -79.17 -19.43
N LEU A 605 41.20 -80.10 -18.76
CA LEU A 605 41.82 -81.31 -18.24
C LEU A 605 42.00 -82.36 -19.36
N PRO A 606 42.97 -83.30 -19.23
CA PRO A 606 43.24 -84.36 -20.22
C PRO A 606 42.06 -85.32 -20.43
N THR A 607 41.10 -85.33 -19.50
CA THR A 607 39.83 -86.05 -19.61
C THR A 607 38.85 -85.41 -20.60
N GLY A 608 39.15 -84.19 -21.09
CA GLY A 608 38.29 -83.39 -21.95
C GLY A 608 37.34 -82.45 -21.20
N ALA A 609 37.40 -82.41 -19.86
CA ALA A 609 36.57 -81.52 -19.04
C ALA A 609 37.18 -80.11 -18.94
N CYS A 610 36.34 -79.08 -19.05
CA CYS A 610 36.74 -77.68 -18.81
C CYS A 610 36.29 -77.25 -17.42
N VAL A 611 37.22 -76.76 -16.59
CA VAL A 611 36.96 -76.26 -15.23
C VAL A 611 37.52 -74.85 -15.06
N ILE A 612 36.94 -74.06 -14.17
CA ILE A 612 37.39 -72.69 -13.90
C ILE A 612 38.58 -72.73 -12.92
N ALA A 613 39.70 -72.14 -13.30
CA ALA A 613 40.91 -71.98 -12.50
C ALA A 613 41.02 -70.54 -11.96
N ALA A 614 40.94 -70.37 -10.63
CA ALA A 614 40.89 -69.06 -9.98
C ALA A 614 42.21 -68.27 -10.01
N LYS A 615 43.35 -68.91 -10.35
CA LYS A 615 44.69 -68.28 -10.36
C LYS A 615 45.49 -68.55 -11.65
N GLY A 616 44.83 -68.57 -12.80
CA GLY A 616 45.52 -68.73 -14.10
C GLY A 616 46.28 -70.07 -14.25
N LEU A 617 47.39 -70.05 -15.01
CA LEU A 617 48.09 -71.24 -15.50
C LEU A 617 48.53 -72.20 -14.39
N GLU A 618 49.11 -71.71 -13.29
CA GLU A 618 49.60 -72.56 -12.18
C GLU A 618 48.48 -73.36 -11.51
N SER A 619 47.29 -72.75 -11.38
CA SER A 619 46.13 -73.45 -10.84
C SER A 619 45.63 -74.53 -11.80
N CYS A 620 45.74 -74.31 -13.11
CA CYS A 620 45.37 -75.31 -14.11
C CYS A 620 46.33 -76.51 -14.10
N GLU A 621 47.64 -76.24 -14.09
CA GLU A 621 48.67 -77.26 -14.01
C GLU A 621 48.53 -78.13 -12.75
N SER A 622 48.18 -77.52 -11.61
CA SER A 622 47.97 -78.25 -10.35
C SER A 622 46.77 -79.21 -10.38
N MET A 623 45.78 -78.94 -11.23
CA MET A 623 44.63 -79.81 -11.47
C MET A 623 44.89 -80.86 -12.56
N GLY A 624 46.09 -80.83 -13.16
CA GLY A 624 46.54 -81.76 -14.19
C GLY A 624 46.08 -81.40 -15.60
N GLY A 625 45.66 -80.15 -15.84
CA GLY A 625 45.23 -79.61 -17.15
C GLY A 625 46.31 -78.98 -17.99
#